data_AF-A0A5N7C140-F1
#
_entry.id   AF-A0A5N7C140-F1
#
_cell.length_a   1.000
_cell.length_b   1.000
_cell.length_c   1.000
_cell.angle_alpha   90.00
_cell.angle_beta   90.00
_cell.angle_gamma   90.00
#
_symmetry.space_group_name_H-M   'P 1'
#
loop_
_entity.id
_entity.type
_entity.pdbx_description
1 polymer ?
#
loop_
_entity_poly.entity_id
_entity_poly.type
_entity_poly.pdbx_seq_one_letter_code
_entity_poly.pdbx_strand_id
1 'polypeptide(L)'
;MGARSTLCRVLHQFQSLTRFSPRVSVVLEGDPEKQHTYTTYEWVKGKAIVTVDVETPFDAIRISFEGVATTSTERATYSLRTAIATQTFLRLIQPIASSQYPTPRVLRPGHHYEFPFSFVIPPAVSPQSCDHDIKSTHVQLAHQRLPPTVNDPRLRYDDRYPRDEQVPGSCRIAYSVRVVLKGRSSRSSKMANLVDYQRGVRVMPLAEPMYCLGGDILRPGIYTRTEQSLTYGTAIDRSGQVVVTSRTLPVLLSYSSEGTAGKVQLNLRFNPIGNASPPHLKRVVATLQSTTFYSTTPWEDYPSLTDRGLANGWEREACIESFPIVSSRKGPLAWVTHSRYGSTSTRNSSISLSEDIYYTACIALDVALPPEQTYLPTFHSCLISRTYNLNLCLSYRTPATNNSLPNTTCHIPVRLLYTRNEPSMISSQATPDPLGVDFDDTKFEYQQQLTQLPAYSDVIAGLI
;
A
#
# COMPACT_ATOMS: atom_id res chain seq x y z
N MET A 1 20.45 -18.66 -37.11
CA MET A 1 20.30 -17.22 -37.43
C MET A 1 20.50 -16.36 -36.18
N GLY A 2 21.69 -16.39 -35.57
CA GLY A 2 21.97 -15.82 -34.24
C GLY A 2 23.13 -14.82 -34.22
N ALA A 3 23.16 -13.86 -35.16
CA ALA A 3 24.28 -12.93 -35.30
C ALA A 3 23.89 -11.44 -35.32
N ARG A 4 22.59 -11.09 -35.22
CA ARG A 4 22.12 -9.68 -35.30
C ARG A 4 21.80 -9.02 -33.95
N SER A 5 21.61 -9.78 -32.86
CA SER A 5 21.31 -9.18 -31.53
C SER A 5 22.56 -8.82 -30.73
N THR A 6 23.70 -9.47 -30.99
CA THR A 6 24.96 -9.21 -30.29
C THR A 6 25.65 -7.94 -30.77
N LEU A 7 25.46 -7.56 -32.04
CA LEU A 7 26.08 -6.36 -32.64
C LEU A 7 25.55 -5.03 -32.05
N CYS A 8 24.27 -4.94 -31.66
CA CYS A 8 23.74 -3.71 -31.02
C CYS A 8 24.23 -3.53 -29.58
N ARG A 9 24.49 -4.63 -28.84
CA ARG A 9 25.06 -4.56 -27.47
C ARG A 9 26.55 -4.20 -27.50
N VAL A 10 27.27 -4.75 -28.48
CA VAL A 10 28.68 -4.45 -28.74
C VAL A 10 28.84 -3.00 -29.21
N LEU A 11 27.95 -2.45 -30.04
CA LEU A 11 28.06 -1.04 -30.47
C LEU A 11 27.80 -0.01 -29.35
N HIS A 12 27.06 -0.37 -28.30
CA HIS A 12 26.91 0.47 -27.11
C HIS A 12 28.08 0.32 -26.11
N GLN A 13 28.77 -0.83 -26.12
CA GLN A 13 29.98 -1.07 -25.31
C GLN A 13 31.27 -0.57 -25.95
N PHE A 14 31.37 -0.55 -27.29
CA PHE A 14 32.56 -0.09 -28.02
C PHE A 14 32.61 1.41 -28.33
N GLN A 15 31.61 2.20 -27.92
CA GLN A 15 31.72 3.67 -27.86
C GLN A 15 32.39 4.19 -26.57
N SER A 16 32.91 3.28 -25.73
CA SER A 16 33.61 3.61 -24.48
C SER A 16 35.13 3.77 -24.64
N LEU A 17 35.65 3.82 -25.87
CA LEU A 17 37.04 4.21 -26.13
C LEU A 17 37.16 5.73 -25.90
N THR A 18 37.62 6.08 -24.69
CA THR A 18 38.05 7.41 -24.22
C THR A 18 37.14 8.57 -24.60
N ARG A 19 35.93 8.63 -24.01
CA ARG A 19 35.20 9.91 -23.92
C ARG A 19 35.67 10.63 -22.67
N PHE A 20 36.37 11.75 -22.84
CA PHE A 20 36.58 12.74 -21.78
C PHE A 20 35.24 13.43 -21.46
N SER A 21 34.30 12.68 -20.85
CA SER A 21 33.04 13.24 -20.39
C SER A 21 33.25 13.93 -19.05
N PRO A 22 32.65 15.11 -18.81
CA PRO A 22 32.64 15.73 -17.49
C PRO A 22 32.22 14.74 -16.41
N ARG A 23 32.82 14.81 -15.23
CA ARG A 23 32.46 14.01 -14.08
C ARG A 23 31.58 14.85 -13.17
N VAL A 24 30.50 14.24 -12.68
CA VAL A 24 29.56 14.87 -11.78
C VAL A 24 29.41 14.01 -10.54
N SER A 25 29.48 14.64 -9.38
CA SER A 25 29.11 14.05 -8.10
C SER A 25 28.09 14.92 -7.39
N VAL A 26 27.28 14.30 -6.53
CA VAL A 26 26.31 15.01 -5.69
C VAL A 26 26.65 14.69 -4.23
N VAL A 27 26.90 15.74 -3.47
CA VAL A 27 27.13 15.67 -2.03
C VAL A 27 25.88 16.19 -1.35
N LEU A 28 25.22 15.35 -0.56
CA LEU A 28 24.08 15.75 0.26
C LEU A 28 24.59 16.37 1.57
N GLU A 29 23.95 17.45 2.02
CA GLU A 29 24.17 18.01 3.34
C GLU A 29 23.46 17.16 4.40
N GLY A 30 24.12 16.95 5.52
CA GLY A 30 23.59 16.13 6.61
C GLY A 30 24.66 15.23 7.19
N ASP A 31 24.30 14.57 8.28
CA ASP A 31 25.16 13.60 8.93
C ASP A 31 25.19 12.32 8.07
N PRO A 32 26.35 11.85 7.58
CA PRO A 32 26.46 10.61 6.81
C PRO A 32 26.07 9.37 7.62
N GLU A 33 25.99 9.47 8.95
CA GLU A 33 25.46 8.44 9.85
C GLU A 33 23.94 8.52 10.02
N LYS A 34 23.32 9.69 9.80
CA LYS A 34 21.85 9.85 9.76
C LYS A 34 21.37 9.42 8.38
N GLN A 35 20.77 8.23 8.37
CA GLN A 35 20.17 7.54 7.23
C GLN A 35 19.69 8.47 6.12
N HIS A 36 19.98 8.14 4.86
CA HIS A 36 19.56 8.87 3.67
C HIS A 36 18.03 8.76 3.41
N THR A 37 17.24 8.64 4.48
CA THR A 37 15.78 8.51 4.54
C THR A 37 15.20 9.85 4.93
N TYR A 38 14.42 10.41 4.01
CA TYR A 38 13.72 11.67 4.20
C TYR A 38 12.22 11.43 4.27
N THR A 39 11.53 12.30 4.99
CA THR A 39 10.07 12.32 5.05
C THR A 39 9.49 13.50 4.31
N THR A 40 8.16 13.54 4.17
CA THR A 40 7.46 14.73 3.72
C THR A 40 7.84 15.94 4.59
N TYR A 41 7.88 17.12 3.96
CA TYR A 41 8.29 18.40 4.54
C TYR A 41 9.79 18.54 4.89
N GLU A 42 10.59 17.49 4.74
CA GLU A 42 12.03 17.60 4.97
C GLU A 42 12.78 18.19 3.77
N TRP A 43 13.93 18.77 4.09
CA TRP A 43 14.81 19.42 3.13
C TRP A 43 15.90 18.47 2.65
N VAL A 44 15.96 18.26 1.35
CA VAL A 44 17.09 17.62 0.66
C VAL A 44 18.01 18.73 0.16
N LYS A 45 19.08 18.99 0.90
CA LYS A 45 20.08 20.02 0.59
C LYS A 45 21.39 19.39 0.16
N GLY A 46 22.17 20.12 -0.62
CA GLY A 46 23.45 19.64 -1.09
C GLY A 46 24.06 20.47 -2.19
N LYS A 47 25.12 19.94 -2.78
CA LYS A 47 25.85 20.56 -3.89
C LYS A 47 26.14 19.53 -4.98
N ALA A 48 25.94 19.93 -6.22
CA ALA A 48 26.45 19.20 -7.38
C ALA A 48 27.85 19.74 -7.70
N ILE A 49 28.83 18.83 -7.80
CA ILE A 49 30.22 19.17 -8.11
C ILE A 49 30.51 18.65 -9.51
N VAL A 50 30.93 19.54 -10.40
CA VAL A 50 31.31 19.22 -11.77
C VAL A 50 32.81 19.39 -11.94
N THR A 51 33.48 18.36 -12.44
CA THR A 51 34.91 18.39 -12.80
C THR A 51 35.10 17.91 -14.23
N VAL A 52 36.17 18.35 -14.87
CA VAL A 52 36.50 17.97 -16.25
C VAL A 52 37.97 17.64 -16.38
N ASP A 53 38.28 16.65 -17.21
CA ASP A 53 39.66 16.29 -17.55
C ASP A 53 40.17 17.13 -18.75
N VAL A 54 39.24 17.71 -19.54
CA VAL A 54 39.52 18.55 -20.72
C VAL A 54 38.62 19.79 -20.70
N GLU A 55 39.11 20.92 -21.23
CA GLU A 55 38.32 22.14 -21.37
C GLU A 55 37.02 21.86 -22.14
N THR A 56 35.88 22.00 -21.46
CA THR A 56 34.57 21.57 -21.97
C THR A 56 33.59 22.74 -22.01
N PRO A 57 33.21 23.24 -23.20
CA PRO A 57 32.15 24.23 -23.33
C PRO A 57 30.80 23.60 -22.99
N PHE A 58 29.94 24.35 -22.32
CA PHE A 58 28.59 23.90 -21.97
C PHE A 58 27.59 25.04 -22.05
N ASP A 59 26.32 24.69 -22.27
CA ASP A 59 25.24 25.66 -22.42
C ASP A 59 24.54 25.89 -21.08
N ALA A 60 24.13 24.81 -20.42
CA ALA A 60 23.33 24.87 -19.21
C ALA A 60 23.54 23.65 -18.31
N ILE A 61 23.44 23.87 -17.02
CA ILE A 61 23.29 22.81 -16.02
C ILE A 61 21.84 22.81 -15.51
N ARG A 62 21.26 21.62 -15.32
CA ARG A 62 19.94 21.43 -14.73
C ARG A 62 20.06 20.50 -13.54
N ILE A 63 19.62 20.96 -12.37
CA ILE A 63 19.53 20.17 -11.15
C ILE A 63 18.04 20.02 -10.81
N SER A 64 17.60 18.79 -10.60
CA SER A 64 16.21 18.48 -10.26
C SER A 64 16.10 17.34 -9.28
N PHE A 65 15.10 17.39 -8.41
CA PHE A 65 14.68 16.26 -7.59
C PHE A 65 13.53 15.54 -8.30
N GLU A 66 13.74 14.28 -8.66
CA GLU A 66 12.80 13.48 -9.46
C GLU A 66 12.35 12.24 -8.68
N GLY A 67 11.04 11.97 -8.67
CA GLY A 67 10.42 10.73 -8.22
C GLY A 67 9.89 9.96 -9.42
N VAL A 68 10.31 8.71 -9.57
CA VAL A 68 10.03 7.87 -10.74
C VAL A 68 9.51 6.50 -10.28
N ALA A 69 8.35 6.09 -10.81
CA ALA A 69 7.80 4.76 -10.67
C ALA A 69 8.07 3.97 -11.95
N THR A 70 8.52 2.72 -11.80
CA THR A 70 8.75 1.79 -12.90
C THR A 70 8.14 0.43 -12.57
N THR A 71 7.40 -0.12 -13.51
CA THR A 71 6.81 -1.45 -13.43
C THR A 71 7.19 -2.28 -14.64
N SER A 72 7.31 -3.59 -14.46
CA SER A 72 7.47 -4.54 -15.56
C SER A 72 6.54 -5.73 -15.40
N THR A 73 5.78 -6.07 -16.44
CA THR A 73 4.93 -7.26 -16.49
C THR A 73 5.42 -8.22 -17.56
N GLU A 74 5.30 -9.52 -17.34
CA GLU A 74 5.74 -10.54 -18.29
C GLU A 74 4.57 -11.02 -19.14
N ARG A 75 4.62 -10.82 -20.46
CA ARG A 75 3.55 -11.30 -21.35
C ARG A 75 3.73 -12.78 -21.65
N ALA A 76 2.83 -13.62 -21.15
CA ALA A 76 2.74 -15.07 -21.40
C ALA A 76 2.30 -15.45 -22.84
N THR A 77 2.78 -14.75 -23.88
CA THR A 77 2.59 -15.14 -25.29
C THR A 77 3.91 -15.65 -25.87
N TYR A 78 3.85 -16.33 -27.03
CA TYR A 78 4.98 -16.93 -27.76
C TYR A 78 6.21 -16.03 -28.03
N SER A 79 6.16 -14.74 -27.68
CA SER A 79 7.23 -13.76 -27.93
C SER A 79 8.00 -13.27 -26.69
N LEU A 80 7.70 -13.76 -25.47
CA LEU A 80 8.42 -13.43 -24.21
C LEU A 80 8.80 -11.93 -24.11
N ARG A 81 7.85 -11.04 -24.41
CA ARG A 81 8.09 -9.59 -24.34
C ARG A 81 7.67 -9.05 -22.98
N THR A 82 8.62 -8.57 -22.21
CA THR A 82 8.36 -7.78 -21.00
C THR A 82 7.77 -6.42 -21.39
N ALA A 83 6.60 -6.09 -20.87
CA ALA A 83 6.05 -4.75 -20.98
C ALA A 83 6.58 -3.91 -19.80
N ILE A 84 7.04 -2.69 -20.08
CA ILE A 84 7.61 -1.79 -19.05
C ILE A 84 6.86 -0.47 -19.12
N ALA A 85 6.39 0.01 -17.97
CA ALA A 85 5.89 1.37 -17.82
C ALA A 85 6.80 2.17 -16.89
N THR A 86 6.94 3.45 -17.18
CA THR A 86 7.71 4.39 -16.36
C THR A 86 6.99 5.72 -16.29
N GLN A 87 6.84 6.24 -15.07
CA GLN A 87 6.17 7.51 -14.81
C GLN A 87 7.02 8.36 -13.88
N THR A 88 7.35 9.57 -14.31
CA THR A 88 7.92 10.59 -13.44
C THR A 88 6.77 11.32 -12.74
N PHE A 89 6.48 10.95 -11.50
CA PHE A 89 5.36 11.51 -10.74
C PHE A 89 5.73 12.77 -9.94
N LEU A 90 7.02 12.99 -9.66
CA LEU A 90 7.52 14.17 -8.97
C LEU A 90 8.70 14.76 -9.74
N ARG A 91 8.70 16.08 -9.94
CA ARG A 91 9.83 16.81 -10.51
C ARG A 91 9.92 18.22 -9.96
N LEU A 92 10.92 18.46 -9.12
CA LEU A 92 11.25 19.78 -8.60
C LEU A 92 12.54 20.27 -9.27
N ILE A 93 12.60 21.52 -9.71
CA ILE A 93 13.74 22.07 -10.45
C ILE A 93 14.41 23.14 -9.59
N GLN A 94 15.73 23.07 -9.44
CA GLN A 94 16.53 24.12 -8.81
C GLN A 94 16.88 25.18 -9.87
N PRO A 95 16.42 26.43 -9.72
CA PRO A 95 16.88 27.53 -10.55
C PRO A 95 18.35 27.82 -10.30
N ILE A 96 19.12 28.05 -11.37
CA ILE A 96 20.55 28.38 -11.30
C ILE A 96 20.73 29.75 -11.94
N ALA A 97 21.20 30.71 -11.16
CA ALA A 97 21.39 32.08 -11.61
C ALA A 97 22.56 32.17 -12.60
N SER A 98 22.48 33.09 -13.57
CA SER A 98 23.56 33.31 -14.54
C SER A 98 24.90 33.66 -13.88
N SER A 99 24.88 34.28 -12.70
CA SER A 99 26.08 34.59 -11.90
C SER A 99 26.79 33.36 -11.33
N GLN A 100 26.11 32.21 -11.21
CA GLN A 100 26.70 30.96 -10.76
C GLN A 100 27.43 30.21 -11.90
N TYR A 101 27.27 30.66 -13.14
CA TYR A 101 28.00 30.07 -14.26
C TYR A 101 29.42 30.66 -14.34
N PRO A 102 30.43 29.84 -14.68
CA PRO A 102 31.72 30.38 -15.06
C PRO A 102 31.57 31.27 -16.30
N THR A 103 32.37 32.33 -16.33
CA THR A 103 32.47 33.24 -17.47
C THR A 103 33.88 33.16 -18.05
N PRO A 104 34.07 32.73 -19.31
CA PRO A 104 33.05 32.23 -20.25
C PRO A 104 32.47 30.86 -19.81
N ARG A 105 31.35 30.43 -20.42
CA ARG A 105 30.64 29.16 -20.14
C ARG A 105 31.43 27.91 -20.56
N VAL A 106 32.59 27.74 -19.94
CA VAL A 106 33.56 26.70 -20.24
C VAL A 106 34.10 26.17 -18.93
N LEU A 107 34.00 24.85 -18.76
CA LEU A 107 34.57 24.14 -17.62
C LEU A 107 36.05 23.88 -17.91
N ARG A 108 36.94 24.26 -17.00
CA ARG A 108 38.39 24.08 -17.13
C ARG A 108 38.89 22.93 -16.23
N PRO A 109 39.89 22.16 -16.67
CA PRO A 109 40.55 21.18 -15.81
C PRO A 109 41.13 21.81 -14.55
N GLY A 110 41.23 21.01 -13.48
CA GLY A 110 41.74 21.45 -12.17
C GLY A 110 40.79 22.33 -11.36
N HIS A 111 39.61 22.66 -11.89
CA HIS A 111 38.59 23.44 -11.18
C HIS A 111 37.41 22.57 -10.77
N HIS A 112 36.85 22.86 -9.60
CA HIS A 112 35.64 22.24 -9.08
C HIS A 112 34.50 23.26 -9.15
N TYR A 113 33.53 23.01 -10.02
CA TYR A 113 32.38 23.88 -10.15
C TYR A 113 31.25 23.38 -9.27
N GLU A 114 30.90 24.14 -8.24
CA GLU A 114 29.87 23.80 -7.27
C GLU A 114 28.54 24.50 -7.59
N PHE A 115 27.47 23.72 -7.64
CA PHE A 115 26.11 24.21 -7.85
C PHE A 115 25.23 23.75 -6.69
N PRO A 116 24.90 24.64 -5.73
CA PRO A 116 24.07 24.29 -4.58
C PRO A 116 22.61 24.05 -4.99
N PHE A 117 21.94 23.16 -4.27
CA PHE A 117 20.51 22.91 -4.42
C PHE A 117 19.84 22.71 -3.07
N SER A 118 18.55 23.01 -3.02
CA SER A 118 17.72 22.82 -1.84
C SER A 118 16.28 22.51 -2.25
N PHE A 119 15.82 21.30 -1.96
CA PHE A 119 14.47 20.84 -2.26
C PHE A 119 13.70 20.54 -0.98
N VAL A 120 12.40 20.86 -0.94
CA VAL A 120 11.48 20.37 0.10
C VAL A 120 10.70 19.22 -0.50
N ILE A 121 10.61 18.09 0.21
CA ILE A 121 9.75 16.98 -0.21
C ILE A 121 8.29 17.39 0.06
N PRO A 122 7.45 17.55 -0.99
CA PRO A 122 6.07 17.99 -0.80
C PRO A 122 5.23 16.86 -0.21
N PRO A 123 4.09 17.15 0.42
CA PRO A 123 3.16 16.11 0.89
C PRO A 123 2.42 15.40 -0.26
N ALA A 124 2.24 16.10 -1.38
CA ALA A 124 1.53 15.62 -2.56
C ALA A 124 2.25 16.02 -3.85
N VAL A 125 2.03 15.25 -4.92
CA VAL A 125 2.46 15.55 -6.28
C VAL A 125 1.49 16.50 -6.98
N SER A 126 1.93 17.08 -8.10
CA SER A 126 1.05 17.89 -8.95
C SER A 126 -0.16 17.07 -9.41
N PRO A 127 -1.37 17.65 -9.48
CA PRO A 127 -2.53 16.97 -10.05
C PRO A 127 -2.28 16.44 -11.47
N GLN A 128 -1.43 17.13 -12.24
CA GLN A 128 -1.04 16.72 -13.60
C GLN A 128 -0.19 15.44 -13.64
N SER A 129 0.38 15.02 -12.51
CA SER A 129 1.10 13.75 -12.43
C SER A 129 0.17 12.54 -12.57
N CYS A 130 -1.13 12.73 -12.33
CA CYS A 130 -2.20 11.73 -12.42
C CYS A 130 -3.25 12.21 -13.44
N ASP A 131 -2.88 12.20 -14.72
CA ASP A 131 -3.72 12.64 -15.84
C ASP A 131 -4.26 11.42 -16.61
N HIS A 132 -5.18 10.71 -15.97
CA HIS A 132 -5.91 9.60 -16.55
C HIS A 132 -7.33 9.58 -16.00
N ASP A 133 -8.21 8.79 -16.60
CA ASP A 133 -9.58 8.64 -16.11
C ASP A 133 -9.59 7.97 -14.73
N ILE A 134 -10.34 8.54 -13.77
CA ILE A 134 -10.38 8.09 -12.38
C ILE A 134 -11.84 8.02 -11.95
N LYS A 135 -12.24 6.89 -11.35
CA LYS A 135 -13.64 6.65 -10.97
C LYS A 135 -14.11 7.47 -9.77
N SER A 136 -13.18 8.00 -8.97
CA SER A 136 -13.51 8.73 -7.75
C SER A 136 -12.45 9.75 -7.33
N THR A 137 -12.88 10.83 -6.69
CA THR A 137 -11.97 11.85 -6.13
C THR A 137 -11.05 11.28 -5.05
N HIS A 138 -11.49 10.27 -4.29
CA HIS A 138 -10.66 9.66 -3.25
C HIS A 138 -9.47 8.88 -3.82
N VAL A 139 -9.63 8.21 -4.97
CA VAL A 139 -8.52 7.55 -5.68
C VAL A 139 -7.56 8.60 -6.21
N GLN A 140 -8.07 9.69 -6.78
CA GLN A 140 -7.25 10.80 -7.26
C GLN A 140 -6.40 11.41 -6.14
N LEU A 141 -6.99 11.68 -4.97
CA LEU A 141 -6.26 12.18 -3.80
C LEU A 141 -5.22 11.16 -3.31
N ALA A 142 -5.52 9.86 -3.37
CA ALA A 142 -4.57 8.83 -3.02
C ALA A 142 -3.38 8.80 -3.97
N HIS A 143 -3.61 8.88 -5.29
CA HIS A 143 -2.57 8.94 -6.32
C HIS A 143 -1.71 10.20 -6.25
N GLN A 144 -2.26 11.29 -5.70
CA GLN A 144 -1.52 12.52 -5.47
C GLN A 144 -0.58 12.42 -4.26
N ARG A 145 -0.71 11.44 -3.37
CA ARG A 145 0.24 11.27 -2.27
C ARG A 145 1.55 10.69 -2.77
N LEU A 146 2.65 11.07 -2.14
CA LEU A 146 3.94 10.46 -2.44
C LEU A 146 3.92 8.98 -2.04
N PRO A 147 4.36 8.06 -2.92
CA PRO A 147 4.64 6.69 -2.53
C PRO A 147 6.00 6.57 -1.80
N PRO A 148 6.22 5.57 -0.94
CA PRO A 148 7.53 5.31 -0.36
C PRO A 148 8.54 4.85 -1.41
N THR A 149 9.83 4.98 -1.13
CA THR A 149 10.88 4.37 -1.95
C THR A 149 10.75 2.84 -1.93
N VAL A 150 10.83 2.24 -3.11
CA VAL A 150 10.69 0.79 -3.33
C VAL A 150 11.80 0.32 -4.27
N ASN A 151 12.56 -0.70 -3.86
CA ASN A 151 13.53 -1.42 -4.70
C ASN A 151 14.51 -0.51 -5.49
N ASP A 152 15.00 0.59 -4.90
CA ASP A 152 15.99 1.44 -5.59
C ASP A 152 17.42 0.86 -5.46
N PRO A 153 18.03 0.35 -6.55
CA PRO A 153 19.37 -0.22 -6.49
C PRO A 153 20.46 0.77 -6.08
N ARG A 154 20.24 2.07 -6.24
CA ARG A 154 21.22 3.11 -5.89
C ARG A 154 21.45 3.24 -4.40
N LEU A 155 20.54 2.70 -3.59
CA LEU A 155 20.64 2.69 -2.14
C LEU A 155 21.29 1.41 -1.59
N ARG A 156 21.61 0.41 -2.44
CA ARG A 156 22.08 -0.92 -1.99
C ARG A 156 23.52 -0.97 -1.49
N TYR A 157 24.26 0.14 -1.51
CA TYR A 157 25.67 0.21 -1.12
C TYR A 157 25.91 0.41 0.39
N ASP A 158 24.84 0.53 1.16
CA ASP A 158 24.90 0.80 2.60
C ASP A 158 24.10 -0.32 3.28
N ASP A 159 24.83 -1.24 3.92
CA ASP A 159 24.31 -2.46 4.57
C ASP A 159 23.29 -2.16 5.68
N ARG A 160 23.09 -0.87 6.02
CA ARG A 160 22.09 -0.36 6.95
C ARG A 160 20.70 -0.17 6.32
N TYR A 161 20.53 -0.41 5.01
CA TYR A 161 19.23 -0.40 4.35
C TYR A 161 18.66 -1.82 4.27
N PRO A 162 17.80 -2.20 5.23
CA PRO A 162 17.10 -3.48 5.14
C PRO A 162 16.27 -3.52 3.85
N ARG A 163 16.45 -4.61 3.12
CA ARG A 163 15.67 -4.88 1.92
C ARG A 163 14.23 -5.14 2.34
N ASP A 164 13.29 -4.44 1.72
CA ASP A 164 11.92 -4.96 1.71
C ASP A 164 11.92 -6.15 0.73
N GLU A 165 12.23 -7.34 1.25
CA GLU A 165 12.18 -8.59 0.49
C GLU A 165 10.77 -8.89 -0.03
N GLN A 166 9.76 -8.16 0.45
CA GLN A 166 8.36 -8.48 0.24
C GLN A 166 7.74 -7.81 -0.98
N VAL A 167 8.52 -7.04 -1.74
CA VAL A 167 8.04 -6.38 -2.96
C VAL A 167 8.71 -7.02 -4.17
N PRO A 168 7.94 -7.42 -5.20
CA PRO A 168 8.51 -8.02 -6.40
C PRO A 168 9.52 -7.07 -7.07
N GLY A 169 10.62 -7.64 -7.59
CA GLY A 169 11.65 -6.89 -8.32
C GLY A 169 11.14 -6.15 -9.57
N SER A 170 9.96 -6.54 -10.06
CA SER A 170 9.21 -5.88 -11.12
C SER A 170 8.68 -4.49 -10.77
N CYS A 171 8.66 -4.13 -9.48
CA CYS A 171 8.20 -2.83 -8.99
C CYS A 171 9.37 -2.00 -8.48
N ARG A 172 9.45 -0.74 -8.91
CA ARG A 172 10.43 0.21 -8.42
C ARG A 172 9.82 1.59 -8.25
N ILE A 173 10.14 2.24 -7.14
CA ILE A 173 9.84 3.64 -6.87
C ILE A 173 11.12 4.27 -6.35
N ALA A 174 11.71 5.16 -7.15
CA ALA A 174 13.00 5.75 -6.86
C ALA A 174 12.90 7.28 -6.78
N TYR A 175 13.61 7.85 -5.82
CA TYR A 175 13.78 9.29 -5.68
C TYR A 175 15.25 9.62 -5.89
N SER A 176 15.53 10.71 -6.60
CA SER A 176 16.91 11.11 -6.84
C SER A 176 17.09 12.58 -7.12
N VAL A 177 18.25 13.10 -6.70
CA VAL A 177 18.79 14.34 -7.24
C VAL A 177 19.47 14.02 -8.57
N ARG A 178 18.93 14.57 -9.65
CA ARG A 178 19.43 14.42 -11.01
C ARG A 178 20.14 15.69 -11.46
N VAL A 179 21.33 15.53 -12.02
CA VAL A 179 22.15 16.62 -12.57
C VAL A 179 22.40 16.33 -14.04
N VAL A 180 21.93 17.23 -14.92
CA VAL A 180 22.11 17.13 -16.36
C VAL A 180 22.93 18.33 -16.84
N LEU A 181 24.09 18.05 -17.43
CA LEU A 181 24.92 19.05 -18.10
C LEU A 181 24.63 19.01 -19.59
N LYS A 182 24.17 20.13 -20.16
CA LYS A 182 23.86 20.26 -21.58
C LYS A 182 24.95 21.04 -22.30
N GLY A 183 25.26 20.61 -23.51
CA GLY A 183 26.16 21.33 -24.40
C GLY A 183 25.99 20.87 -25.84
N ARG A 184 26.74 21.49 -26.74
CA ARG A 184 26.74 21.14 -28.16
C ARG A 184 27.77 20.06 -28.42
N SER A 185 27.39 19.05 -29.21
CA SER A 185 28.35 18.06 -29.67
C SER A 185 29.30 18.70 -30.69
N SER A 186 30.59 18.42 -30.59
CA SER A 186 31.58 18.86 -31.59
C SER A 186 31.23 18.41 -33.02
N ARG A 187 30.46 17.31 -33.17
CA ARG A 187 30.08 16.71 -34.47
C ARG A 187 28.66 17.06 -34.93
N SER A 188 27.87 17.76 -34.12
CA SER A 188 26.48 18.11 -34.45
C SER A 188 26.07 19.38 -33.71
N SER A 189 25.47 20.35 -34.43
CA SER A 189 24.90 21.55 -33.81
C SER A 189 23.72 21.25 -32.86
N LYS A 190 23.27 20.00 -32.75
CA LYS A 190 22.21 19.59 -31.84
C LYS A 190 22.72 19.58 -30.39
N MET A 191 21.92 20.17 -29.52
CA MET A 191 22.14 20.15 -28.08
C MET A 191 21.98 18.72 -27.54
N ALA A 192 22.98 18.27 -26.79
CA ALA A 192 23.03 16.93 -26.20
C ALA A 192 23.32 17.02 -24.69
N ASN A 193 23.00 15.94 -23.98
CA ASN A 193 23.42 15.79 -22.59
C ASN A 193 24.89 15.35 -22.59
N LEU A 194 25.78 16.21 -22.11
CA LEU A 194 27.19 15.89 -21.87
C LEU A 194 27.32 14.91 -20.69
N VAL A 195 26.46 15.09 -19.68
CA VAL A 195 26.34 14.22 -18.50
C VAL A 195 24.89 14.14 -18.06
N ASP A 196 24.49 12.97 -17.57
CA ASP A 196 23.24 12.72 -16.86
C ASP A 196 23.56 11.85 -15.63
N TYR A 197 23.67 12.49 -14.47
CA TYR A 197 24.03 11.85 -13.22
C TYR A 197 22.85 11.85 -12.24
N GLN A 198 22.66 10.77 -11.49
CA GLN A 198 21.58 10.63 -10.52
C GLN A 198 22.10 10.07 -9.18
N ARG A 199 21.84 10.79 -8.10
CA ARG A 199 22.08 10.34 -6.72
C ARG A 199 20.77 9.92 -6.07
N GLY A 200 20.67 8.65 -5.69
CA GLY A 200 19.48 8.08 -5.04
C GLY A 200 19.28 8.64 -3.63
N VAL A 201 18.01 8.80 -3.25
CA VAL A 201 17.55 9.24 -1.93
C VAL A 201 16.39 8.34 -1.50
N ARG A 202 16.32 7.95 -0.23
CA ARG A 202 15.18 7.22 0.31
C ARG A 202 14.13 8.22 0.81
N VAL A 203 12.88 8.01 0.44
CA VAL A 203 11.75 8.81 0.90
C VAL A 203 10.74 7.87 1.55
N MET A 204 10.39 8.15 2.80
CA MET A 204 9.34 7.46 3.57
C MET A 204 8.30 8.51 3.97
N PRO A 205 7.24 8.70 3.15
CA PRO A 205 6.23 9.73 3.39
C PRO A 205 5.58 9.54 4.75
N LEU A 206 5.44 10.63 5.53
CA LEU A 206 4.71 10.55 6.79
C LEU A 206 3.25 10.30 6.50
N ALA A 207 2.62 9.50 7.35
CA ALA A 207 1.18 9.49 7.40
C ALA A 207 0.68 10.88 7.77
N GLU A 208 -0.06 11.54 6.88
CA GLU A 208 -0.88 12.65 7.32
C GLU A 208 -1.91 12.11 8.31
N PRO A 209 -2.10 12.78 9.46
CA PRO A 209 -3.26 12.52 10.29
C PRO A 209 -4.46 12.91 9.46
N MET A 210 -5.07 11.95 8.76
CA MET A 210 -6.40 12.16 8.27
C MET A 210 -7.25 12.37 9.51
N TYR A 211 -7.57 13.64 9.78
CA TYR A 211 -8.93 13.98 10.17
C TYR A 211 -9.80 13.13 9.27
N CYS A 212 -10.54 12.21 9.90
CA CYS A 212 -11.51 11.35 9.26
C CYS A 212 -12.27 12.19 8.23
N LEU A 213 -11.82 12.20 6.97
CA LEU A 213 -12.59 12.74 5.88
C LEU A 213 -13.76 11.77 5.82
N GLY A 214 -14.86 12.20 6.42
CA GLY A 214 -16.11 11.46 6.58
C GLY A 214 -16.82 11.20 5.26
N GLY A 215 -16.07 10.88 4.20
CA GLY A 215 -16.55 10.41 2.90
C GLY A 215 -16.30 8.92 2.66
N ASP A 216 -15.43 8.27 3.46
CA ASP A 216 -15.21 6.81 3.40
C ASP A 216 -16.11 6.02 4.37
N ILE A 217 -16.94 6.73 5.15
CA ILE A 217 -17.78 6.14 6.20
C ILE A 217 -19.20 5.78 5.69
N LEU A 218 -19.53 6.10 4.43
CA LEU A 218 -20.86 5.86 3.87
C LEU A 218 -20.83 5.03 2.57
N ARG A 219 -20.09 3.92 2.56
CA ARG A 219 -20.31 2.82 1.59
C ARG A 219 -20.72 1.54 2.32
N PRO A 220 -21.62 0.71 1.75
CA PRO A 220 -21.99 -0.59 2.33
C PRO A 220 -20.78 -1.51 2.29
N GLY A 221 -20.15 -1.72 3.45
CA GLY A 221 -18.93 -2.52 3.59
C GLY A 221 -18.35 -2.42 5.01
N ILE A 222 -19.21 -2.16 6.00
CA ILE A 222 -18.85 -1.66 7.35
C ILE A 222 -18.47 -2.78 8.33
N TYR A 223 -18.48 -4.04 7.90
CA TYR A 223 -17.95 -5.18 8.64
C TYR A 223 -17.21 -6.13 7.69
N THR A 224 -16.06 -6.67 8.11
CA THR A 224 -15.65 -7.97 7.57
C THR A 224 -16.51 -8.99 8.31
N ARG A 225 -17.41 -9.66 7.58
CA ARG A 225 -18.18 -10.79 8.10
C ARG A 225 -17.70 -12.04 7.39
N THR A 226 -17.17 -12.97 8.16
CA THR A 226 -16.90 -14.32 7.70
C THR A 226 -17.87 -15.24 8.41
N GLU A 227 -18.59 -16.04 7.64
CA GLU A 227 -19.45 -17.08 8.17
C GLU A 227 -18.81 -18.44 7.97
N GLN A 228 -18.91 -19.28 8.98
CA GLN A 228 -18.55 -20.68 8.86
C GLN A 228 -19.50 -21.59 9.60
N SER A 229 -19.98 -22.60 8.89
CA SER A 229 -20.73 -23.70 9.47
C SER A 229 -19.79 -24.65 10.20
N LEU A 230 -20.12 -24.99 11.45
CA LEU A 230 -19.41 -26.00 12.24
C LEU A 230 -20.11 -27.36 12.11
N THR A 231 -19.32 -28.40 11.87
CA THR A 231 -19.76 -29.79 11.80
C THR A 231 -19.24 -30.60 12.99
N TYR A 232 -19.96 -31.67 13.31
CA TYR A 232 -19.69 -32.61 14.39
C TYR A 232 -19.33 -33.97 13.79
N GLY A 233 -18.21 -34.58 14.20
CA GLY A 233 -17.87 -35.95 13.78
C GLY A 233 -17.70 -36.12 12.26
N THR A 234 -18.47 -37.03 11.65
CA THR A 234 -18.54 -37.21 10.19
C THR A 234 -19.22 -36.01 9.53
N ALA A 235 -18.92 -35.71 8.27
CA ALA A 235 -19.31 -34.46 7.58
C ALA A 235 -20.84 -34.20 7.41
N ILE A 236 -21.71 -35.00 8.05
CA ILE A 236 -23.16 -35.01 7.87
C ILE A 236 -23.90 -34.27 9.01
N ASP A 237 -23.39 -34.31 10.25
CA ASP A 237 -24.08 -33.69 11.40
C ASP A 237 -23.56 -32.27 11.66
N ARG A 238 -24.40 -31.25 11.47
CA ARG A 238 -24.05 -29.83 11.68
C ARG A 238 -24.43 -29.40 13.10
N SER A 239 -23.48 -28.85 13.86
CA SER A 239 -23.71 -28.40 15.24
C SER A 239 -24.17 -26.94 15.34
N GLY A 240 -23.93 -26.13 14.31
CA GLY A 240 -24.33 -24.74 14.27
C GLY A 240 -23.48 -23.92 13.32
N GLN A 241 -23.72 -22.61 13.28
CA GLN A 241 -22.97 -21.65 12.47
C GLN A 241 -22.24 -20.67 13.38
N VAL A 242 -20.94 -20.49 13.18
CA VAL A 242 -20.18 -19.38 13.78
C VAL A 242 -20.03 -18.27 12.75
N VAL A 243 -20.47 -17.08 13.13
CA VAL A 243 -20.29 -15.85 12.38
C VAL A 243 -19.25 -15.01 13.11
N VAL A 244 -18.16 -14.71 12.43
CA VAL A 244 -17.10 -13.83 12.92
C VAL A 244 -17.25 -12.48 12.23
N THR A 245 -17.39 -11.42 13.01
CA THR A 245 -17.46 -10.05 12.52
C THR A 245 -16.36 -9.21 13.13
N SER A 246 -15.79 -8.30 12.34
CA SER A 246 -14.86 -7.29 12.80
C SER A 246 -15.32 -5.91 12.36
N ARG A 247 -15.09 -4.88 13.18
CA ARG A 247 -15.39 -3.49 12.84
C ARG A 247 -14.37 -3.03 11.79
N THR A 248 -14.85 -2.42 10.70
CA THR A 248 -14.05 -2.07 9.50
C THR A 248 -13.16 -0.84 9.61
N LEU A 249 -12.94 -0.34 10.82
CA LEU A 249 -11.91 0.67 10.96
C LEU A 249 -10.57 -0.02 10.65
N PRO A 250 -9.80 0.50 9.68
CA PRO A 250 -8.52 -0.10 9.34
C PRO A 250 -7.68 -0.12 10.60
N VAL A 251 -7.14 -1.30 10.92
CA VAL A 251 -6.17 -1.40 12.00
C VAL A 251 -4.97 -0.56 11.59
N LEU A 252 -4.64 0.44 12.41
CA LEU A 252 -3.48 1.29 12.16
C LEU A 252 -2.26 0.62 12.79
N LEU A 253 -1.30 0.28 11.95
CA LEU A 253 0.00 -0.22 12.38
C LEU A 253 1.03 0.86 12.08
N SER A 254 1.67 1.40 13.11
CA SER A 254 2.73 2.38 12.93
C SER A 254 4.09 1.73 12.87
N TYR A 255 4.77 1.84 11.73
CA TYR A 255 6.15 1.42 11.58
C TYR A 255 7.06 2.35 12.40
N SER A 256 7.57 1.84 13.52
CA SER A 256 8.54 2.51 14.41
C SER A 256 9.73 1.58 14.69
N SER A 257 10.90 2.15 14.99
CA SER A 257 12.09 1.37 15.35
C SER A 257 11.94 0.58 16.66
N GLU A 258 10.92 0.88 17.48
CA GLU A 258 10.69 0.27 18.79
C GLU A 258 9.59 -0.81 18.77
N GLY A 259 9.16 -1.21 17.56
CA GLY A 259 8.09 -2.16 17.35
C GLY A 259 6.78 -1.49 16.96
N THR A 260 5.93 -2.28 16.31
CA THR A 260 4.64 -1.82 15.78
C THR A 260 3.53 -2.65 16.40
N ALA A 261 2.63 -2.05 17.18
CA ALA A 261 1.52 -2.76 17.79
C ALA A 261 0.17 -2.12 17.44
N GLY A 262 -0.82 -2.95 17.13
CA GLY A 262 -2.21 -2.56 16.89
C GLY A 262 -3.16 -3.36 17.79
N LYS A 263 -4.39 -2.85 17.95
CA LYS A 263 -5.46 -3.54 18.68
C LYS A 263 -6.58 -3.91 17.73
N VAL A 264 -7.08 -5.13 17.84
CA VAL A 264 -8.15 -5.66 17.00
C VAL A 264 -9.24 -6.26 17.87
N GLN A 265 -10.49 -5.93 17.57
CA GLN A 265 -11.66 -6.47 18.25
C GLN A 265 -12.47 -7.34 17.29
N LEU A 266 -12.74 -8.58 17.70
CA LEU A 266 -13.59 -9.52 16.99
C LEU A 266 -14.88 -9.76 17.78
N ASN A 267 -16.02 -9.69 17.08
CA ASN A 267 -17.32 -10.07 17.61
C ASN A 267 -17.73 -11.41 16.99
N LEU A 268 -17.99 -12.40 17.84
CA LEU A 268 -18.42 -13.74 17.47
C LEU A 268 -19.91 -13.90 17.75
N ARG A 269 -20.64 -14.52 16.82
CA ARG A 269 -22.01 -15.01 17.00
C ARG A 269 -22.05 -16.50 16.68
N PHE A 270 -22.65 -17.30 17.55
CA PHE A 270 -22.90 -18.72 17.31
C PHE A 270 -24.40 -18.96 17.27
N ASN A 271 -24.88 -19.47 16.13
CA ASN A 271 -26.25 -19.90 15.93
C ASN A 271 -26.29 -21.43 16.06
N PRO A 272 -26.76 -21.99 17.18
CA PRO A 272 -26.81 -23.43 17.41
C PRO A 272 -27.81 -24.11 16.47
N ILE A 273 -27.56 -25.38 16.15
CA ILE A 273 -28.59 -26.27 15.60
C ILE A 273 -29.04 -27.20 16.73
N GLY A 274 -30.34 -27.18 17.05
CA GLY A 274 -30.89 -27.90 18.21
C GLY A 274 -30.28 -27.39 19.53
N ASN A 275 -29.91 -28.30 20.42
CA ASN A 275 -29.42 -27.98 21.77
C ASN A 275 -27.88 -27.87 21.85
N ALA A 276 -27.22 -27.49 20.75
CA ALA A 276 -25.78 -27.40 20.70
C ALA A 276 -25.23 -26.26 21.59
N SER A 277 -24.23 -26.58 22.42
CA SER A 277 -23.50 -25.59 23.21
C SER A 277 -22.49 -24.81 22.35
N PRO A 278 -22.18 -23.54 22.68
CA PRO A 278 -21.21 -22.74 21.93
C PRO A 278 -19.80 -23.36 21.95
N PRO A 279 -19.04 -23.24 20.85
CA PRO A 279 -17.72 -23.84 20.73
C PRO A 279 -16.66 -23.14 21.60
N HIS A 280 -15.66 -23.88 22.05
CA HIS A 280 -14.52 -23.33 22.78
C HIS A 280 -13.43 -22.87 21.82
N LEU A 281 -13.10 -21.58 21.83
CA LEU A 281 -12.03 -21.05 20.99
C LEU A 281 -10.65 -21.43 21.57
N LYS A 282 -9.97 -22.37 20.89
CA LYS A 282 -8.68 -22.92 21.31
C LYS A 282 -7.51 -22.00 20.97
N ARG A 283 -7.46 -21.49 19.74
CA ARG A 283 -6.31 -20.74 19.24
C ARG A 283 -6.74 -19.66 18.26
N VAL A 284 -6.04 -18.54 18.28
CA VAL A 284 -6.08 -17.52 17.22
C VAL A 284 -4.67 -17.40 16.67
N VAL A 285 -4.53 -17.50 15.35
CA VAL A 285 -3.27 -17.28 14.65
C VAL A 285 -3.45 -16.06 13.76
N ALA A 286 -2.53 -15.10 13.87
CA ALA A 286 -2.52 -13.91 13.05
C ALA A 286 -1.44 -13.99 11.98
N THR A 287 -1.84 -13.75 10.74
CA THR A 287 -0.95 -13.66 9.58
C THR A 287 -1.18 -12.32 8.90
N LEU A 288 -0.13 -11.53 8.70
CA LEU A 288 -0.23 -10.33 7.87
C LEU A 288 0.02 -10.74 6.42
N GLN A 289 -0.94 -10.43 5.56
CA GLN A 289 -0.86 -10.60 4.12
C GLN A 289 -0.58 -9.24 3.49
N SER A 290 0.54 -9.12 2.80
CA SER A 290 0.84 -7.96 1.95
C SER A 290 0.47 -8.27 0.51
N THR A 291 -0.17 -7.33 -0.17
CA THR A 291 -0.45 -7.43 -1.60
C THR A 291 0.11 -6.21 -2.31
N THR A 292 1.03 -6.45 -3.23
CA THR A 292 1.55 -5.41 -4.14
C THR A 292 0.87 -5.57 -5.49
N PHE A 293 0.05 -4.59 -5.86
CA PHE A 293 -0.53 -4.49 -7.18
C PHE A 293 0.34 -3.59 -8.05
N TYR A 294 0.61 -4.01 -9.28
CA TYR A 294 1.39 -3.21 -10.21
C TYR A 294 0.90 -3.40 -11.64
N SER A 295 1.07 -2.36 -12.43
CA SER A 295 0.55 -2.35 -13.79
C SER A 295 1.41 -1.53 -14.74
N THR A 296 1.31 -1.85 -16.03
CA THR A 296 1.82 -1.01 -17.12
C THR A 296 0.85 0.09 -17.56
N THR A 297 -0.39 0.08 -17.06
CA THR A 297 -1.41 1.10 -17.29
C THR A 297 -1.87 1.69 -15.95
N PRO A 298 -2.28 2.97 -15.91
CA PRO A 298 -2.74 3.56 -14.66
C PRO A 298 -3.98 2.86 -14.09
N TRP A 299 -4.05 2.72 -12.76
CA TRP A 299 -5.23 2.23 -12.06
C TRP A 299 -6.32 3.31 -12.02
N GLU A 300 -7.54 2.98 -12.44
CA GLU A 300 -8.66 3.94 -12.42
C GLU A 300 -9.39 3.97 -11.06
N ASP A 301 -9.19 2.92 -10.25
CA ASP A 301 -9.82 2.68 -8.96
C ASP A 301 -8.84 1.96 -8.03
N TYR A 302 -9.20 1.79 -6.75
CA TYR A 302 -8.41 0.98 -5.84
C TYR A 302 -8.30 -0.47 -6.36
N PRO A 303 -7.09 -1.03 -6.43
CA PRO A 303 -6.91 -2.37 -6.94
C PRO A 303 -7.51 -3.41 -5.98
N SER A 304 -8.09 -4.45 -6.54
CA SER A 304 -8.64 -5.59 -5.80
C SER A 304 -8.17 -6.90 -6.42
N LEU A 305 -8.08 -7.97 -5.62
CA LEU A 305 -7.77 -9.31 -6.14
C LEU A 305 -8.84 -9.86 -7.09
N THR A 306 -10.01 -9.25 -7.11
CA THR A 306 -11.12 -9.55 -8.03
C THR A 306 -11.08 -8.73 -9.32
N ASP A 307 -10.07 -7.88 -9.51
CA ASP A 307 -9.92 -7.09 -10.72
C ASP A 307 -9.74 -7.99 -11.95
N ARG A 308 -10.60 -7.80 -12.97
CA ARG A 308 -10.59 -8.62 -14.18
C ARG A 308 -9.28 -8.50 -14.97
N GLY A 309 -8.58 -7.38 -14.84
CA GLY A 309 -7.28 -7.17 -15.46
C GLY A 309 -6.17 -8.00 -14.84
N LEU A 310 -6.34 -8.54 -13.63
CA LEU A 310 -5.41 -9.52 -13.06
C LEU A 310 -5.60 -10.91 -13.71
N ALA A 311 -6.83 -11.29 -14.06
CA ALA A 311 -7.13 -12.60 -14.62
C ALA A 311 -6.53 -12.81 -16.02
N ASN A 312 -6.31 -11.73 -16.77
CA ASN A 312 -5.76 -11.80 -18.12
C ASN A 312 -4.22 -11.67 -18.16
N GLY A 313 -3.59 -11.25 -17.05
CA GLY A 313 -2.13 -11.20 -16.87
C GLY A 313 -1.36 -10.36 -17.89
N TRP A 314 -2.01 -9.48 -18.66
CA TRP A 314 -1.33 -8.75 -19.73
C TRP A 314 -0.72 -7.43 -19.28
N GLU A 315 -1.43 -6.69 -18.43
CA GLU A 315 -1.06 -5.33 -18.02
C GLU A 315 -1.03 -5.13 -16.52
N ARG A 316 -1.66 -6.02 -15.75
CA ARG A 316 -1.82 -5.90 -14.30
C ARG A 316 -1.41 -7.21 -13.66
N GLU A 317 -0.67 -7.10 -12.57
CA GLU A 317 -0.23 -8.23 -11.77
C GLU A 317 -0.36 -7.89 -10.29
N ALA A 318 -0.45 -8.94 -9.46
CA ALA A 318 -0.48 -8.83 -8.01
C ALA A 318 0.48 -9.85 -7.41
N CYS A 319 1.37 -9.38 -6.54
CA CYS A 319 2.24 -10.24 -5.74
C CYS A 319 1.68 -10.27 -4.30
N ILE A 320 1.37 -11.48 -3.84
CA ILE A 320 0.83 -11.73 -2.50
C ILE A 320 1.89 -12.45 -1.68
N GLU A 321 2.17 -11.90 -0.52
CA GLU A 321 3.00 -12.55 0.49
C GLU A 321 2.27 -12.58 1.82
N SER A 322 2.59 -13.56 2.65
CA SER A 322 1.93 -13.75 3.94
C SER A 322 2.93 -14.24 4.96
N PHE A 323 2.94 -13.61 6.12
CA PHE A 323 3.88 -13.92 7.18
C PHE A 323 3.19 -13.88 8.55
N PRO A 324 3.58 -14.78 9.47
CA PRO A 324 3.01 -14.80 10.80
C PRO A 324 3.39 -13.53 11.56
N ILE A 325 2.45 -13.00 12.34
CA ILE A 325 2.71 -11.88 13.24
C ILE A 325 2.38 -12.27 14.68
N VAL A 326 2.96 -11.55 15.63
CA VAL A 326 2.68 -11.79 17.05
C VAL A 326 1.24 -11.38 17.32
N SER A 327 0.47 -12.26 17.95
CA SER A 327 -0.87 -11.94 18.43
C SER A 327 -1.08 -12.48 19.83
N SER A 328 -1.65 -11.67 20.71
CA SER A 328 -1.98 -12.06 22.08
C SER A 328 -3.41 -11.69 22.40
N ARG A 329 -4.15 -12.64 22.99
CA ARG A 329 -5.52 -12.42 23.44
C ARG A 329 -5.52 -11.80 24.83
N LYS A 330 -6.36 -10.78 25.02
CA LYS A 330 -6.67 -10.25 26.35
C LYS A 330 -7.91 -10.92 26.93
N GLY A 331 -7.73 -11.61 28.05
CA GLY A 331 -8.82 -12.19 28.85
C GLY A 331 -9.44 -13.49 28.28
N PRO A 332 -10.28 -14.16 29.10
CA PRO A 332 -11.02 -15.34 28.69
C PRO A 332 -12.16 -14.99 27.72
N LEU A 333 -12.54 -15.94 26.86
CA LEU A 333 -13.72 -15.82 26.00
C LEU A 333 -14.98 -16.21 26.80
N ALA A 334 -15.91 -15.27 26.99
CA ALA A 334 -17.19 -15.53 27.62
C ALA A 334 -18.33 -15.41 26.60
N TRP A 335 -19.14 -16.46 26.47
CA TRP A 335 -20.34 -16.46 25.64
C TRP A 335 -21.53 -15.93 26.44
N VAL A 336 -22.29 -15.04 25.82
CA VAL A 336 -23.56 -14.51 26.34
C VAL A 336 -24.68 -15.13 25.53
N THR A 337 -25.66 -15.74 26.20
CA THR A 337 -26.83 -16.35 25.57
C THR A 337 -27.91 -15.31 25.34
N HIS A 338 -28.55 -15.38 24.18
CA HIS A 338 -29.68 -14.55 23.79
C HIS A 338 -30.82 -15.46 23.31
N SER A 339 -32.05 -15.09 23.61
CA SER A 339 -33.27 -15.78 23.19
C SER A 339 -34.19 -14.79 22.50
N ARG A 340 -34.57 -15.05 21.25
CA ARG A 340 -35.57 -14.25 20.53
C ARG A 340 -36.88 -15.02 20.49
N TYR A 341 -37.96 -14.41 20.97
CA TYR A 341 -39.30 -14.95 20.81
C TYR A 341 -39.82 -14.58 19.42
N GLY A 342 -39.71 -15.50 18.47
CA GLY A 342 -40.32 -15.36 17.15
C GLY A 342 -41.80 -15.77 17.19
N SER A 343 -42.70 -14.93 16.67
CA SER A 343 -44.09 -15.30 16.45
C SER A 343 -44.26 -15.80 15.02
N THR A 344 -44.18 -17.12 14.81
CA THR A 344 -44.50 -17.74 13.52
C THR A 344 -46.02 -17.75 13.34
N SER A 345 -46.54 -16.96 12.39
CA SER A 345 -47.94 -17.02 12.01
C SER A 345 -48.19 -18.28 11.17
N THR A 346 -48.65 -19.36 11.82
CA THR A 346 -49.10 -20.59 11.13
C THR A 346 -50.61 -20.49 10.91
N ARG A 347 -51.05 -20.41 9.65
CA ARG A 347 -52.43 -20.75 9.30
C ARG A 347 -52.63 -22.23 9.67
N ASN A 348 -53.50 -22.43 10.65
CA ASN A 348 -54.02 -23.70 11.17
C ASN A 348 -53.21 -24.32 12.32
N SER A 349 -53.64 -23.95 13.53
CA SER A 349 -53.70 -24.80 14.73
C SER A 349 -52.39 -25.44 15.23
N SER A 350 -51.53 -24.59 15.79
CA SER A 350 -50.84 -24.73 17.11
C SER A 350 -49.68 -23.73 17.11
N ILE A 351 -49.67 -22.80 18.07
CA ILE A 351 -48.59 -21.82 18.22
C ILE A 351 -47.42 -22.57 18.86
N SER A 352 -46.53 -23.15 18.06
CA SER A 352 -45.24 -23.61 18.57
C SER A 352 -44.32 -22.38 18.67
N LEU A 353 -44.12 -21.88 19.89
CA LEU A 353 -43.08 -20.90 20.17
C LEU A 353 -41.73 -21.58 19.96
N SER A 354 -41.11 -21.43 18.78
CA SER A 354 -39.72 -21.82 18.59
C SER A 354 -38.85 -20.70 19.16
N GLU A 355 -38.19 -20.98 20.28
CA GLU A 355 -37.22 -20.06 20.89
C GLU A 355 -35.95 -20.05 20.03
N ASP A 356 -35.70 -18.95 19.32
CA ASP A 356 -34.47 -18.78 18.55
C ASP A 356 -33.35 -18.34 19.51
N ILE A 357 -32.59 -19.32 19.98
CA ILE A 357 -31.44 -19.10 20.87
C ILE A 357 -30.19 -18.85 20.03
N TYR A 358 -29.41 -17.82 20.36
CA TYR A 358 -28.07 -17.60 19.80
C TYR A 358 -27.10 -17.11 20.88
N TYR A 359 -25.81 -17.22 20.61
CA TYR A 359 -24.76 -16.84 21.56
C TYR A 359 -23.85 -15.77 20.95
N THR A 360 -23.38 -14.82 21.75
CA THR A 360 -22.40 -13.81 21.30
C THR A 360 -21.20 -13.76 22.22
N ALA A 361 -20.02 -13.45 21.68
CA ALA A 361 -18.82 -13.21 22.45
C ALA A 361 -17.92 -12.16 21.78
N CYS A 362 -17.01 -11.55 22.54
CA CYS A 362 -16.07 -10.54 22.04
C CYS A 362 -14.62 -10.91 22.41
N ILE A 363 -13.68 -10.66 21.50
CA ILE A 363 -12.26 -10.91 21.67
C ILE A 363 -11.48 -9.65 21.36
N ALA A 364 -10.63 -9.22 22.29
CA ALA A 364 -9.61 -8.22 22.06
C ALA A 364 -8.25 -8.90 21.83
N LEU A 365 -7.61 -8.56 20.72
CA LEU A 365 -6.28 -9.03 20.32
C LEU A 365 -5.33 -7.85 20.24
N ASP A 366 -4.16 -7.97 20.87
CA ASP A 366 -3.01 -7.13 20.50
C ASP A 366 -2.26 -7.86 19.39
N VAL A 367 -1.95 -7.14 18.31
CA VAL A 367 -1.16 -7.66 17.19
C VAL A 367 0.11 -6.84 17.04
N ALA A 368 1.25 -7.48 16.78
CA ALA A 368 2.51 -6.78 16.59
C ALA A 368 3.32 -7.31 15.42
N LEU A 369 3.92 -6.40 14.65
CA LEU A 369 4.79 -6.74 13.53
C LEU A 369 6.17 -7.20 14.03
N PRO A 370 6.75 -8.24 13.41
CA PRO A 370 8.14 -8.62 13.62
C PRO A 370 9.11 -7.42 13.49
N PRO A 371 9.96 -7.13 14.49
CA PRO A 371 10.84 -5.95 14.47
C PRO A 371 11.99 -6.05 13.46
N GLU A 372 12.36 -7.28 13.05
CA GLU A 372 13.49 -7.55 12.15
C GLU A 372 13.15 -7.30 10.67
N GLN A 373 11.87 -7.06 10.36
CA GLN A 373 11.39 -6.91 8.99
C GLN A 373 11.04 -5.45 8.68
N THR A 374 11.41 -5.01 7.48
CA THR A 374 11.04 -3.68 7.00
C THR A 374 9.72 -3.74 6.28
N TYR A 375 8.80 -2.87 6.68
CA TYR A 375 7.48 -2.77 6.07
C TYR A 375 7.32 -1.41 5.40
N LEU A 376 6.74 -1.41 4.21
CA LEU A 376 6.29 -0.18 3.57
C LEU A 376 4.94 0.27 4.15
N PRO A 377 4.69 1.59 4.24
CA PRO A 377 3.35 2.07 4.50
C PRO A 377 2.38 1.64 3.39
N THR A 378 1.10 1.60 3.69
CA THR A 378 0.04 1.47 2.68
C THR A 378 0.07 2.69 1.78
N PHE A 379 0.16 2.48 0.47
CA PHE A 379 0.16 3.56 -0.52
C PHE A 379 -0.53 3.15 -1.81
N HIS A 380 -0.97 4.17 -2.55
CA HIS A 380 -1.58 4.02 -3.86
C HIS A 380 -1.00 5.06 -4.81
N SER A 381 -0.45 4.60 -5.93
CA SER A 381 0.00 5.44 -7.03
C SER A 381 -0.58 4.91 -8.34
N CYS A 382 -0.50 5.71 -9.41
CA CYS A 382 -1.05 5.33 -10.71
C CYS A 382 -0.63 3.94 -11.16
N LEU A 383 0.63 3.53 -10.96
CA LEU A 383 1.16 2.24 -11.45
C LEU A 383 1.32 1.18 -10.38
N ILE A 384 1.51 1.56 -9.11
CA ILE A 384 1.85 0.63 -8.02
C ILE A 384 1.01 0.96 -6.80
N SER A 385 0.42 -0.05 -6.18
CA SER A 385 -0.24 0.05 -4.89
C SER A 385 0.20 -1.08 -3.98
N ARG A 386 0.27 -0.81 -2.67
CA ARG A 386 0.54 -1.84 -1.66
C ARG A 386 -0.46 -1.76 -0.53
N THR A 387 -1.19 -2.86 -0.31
CA THR A 387 -2.24 -2.99 0.71
C THR A 387 -1.94 -4.17 1.63
N TYR A 388 -2.59 -4.18 2.80
CA TYR A 388 -2.38 -5.20 3.81
C TYR A 388 -3.71 -5.72 4.35
N ASN A 389 -3.77 -7.04 4.55
CA ASN A 389 -4.87 -7.71 5.22
C ASN A 389 -4.33 -8.52 6.41
N LEU A 390 -4.95 -8.37 7.56
CA LEU A 390 -4.73 -9.22 8.72
C LEU A 390 -5.67 -10.41 8.63
N ASN A 391 -5.09 -11.58 8.41
CA ASN A 391 -5.80 -12.85 8.34
C ASN A 391 -5.76 -13.50 9.72
N LEU A 392 -6.90 -13.51 10.41
CA LEU A 392 -7.06 -14.12 11.72
C LEU A 392 -7.70 -15.50 11.57
N CYS A 393 -6.93 -16.55 11.81
CA CYS A 393 -7.41 -17.93 11.80
C CYS A 393 -7.79 -18.37 13.22
N LEU A 394 -9.09 -18.55 13.45
CA LEU A 394 -9.70 -18.96 14.71
C LEU A 394 -9.93 -20.48 14.67
N SER A 395 -9.25 -21.23 15.55
CA SER A 395 -9.45 -22.68 15.69
C SER A 395 -10.33 -22.99 16.89
N TYR A 396 -11.42 -23.72 16.66
CA TYR A 396 -12.40 -24.06 17.69
C TYR A 396 -12.30 -25.54 18.09
N ARG A 397 -12.64 -25.82 19.35
CA ARG A 397 -12.89 -27.16 19.86
C ARG A 397 -14.38 -27.28 20.10
N THR A 398 -15.02 -28.24 19.44
CA THR A 398 -16.39 -28.64 19.76
C THR A 398 -16.35 -29.78 20.78
N PRO A 399 -17.40 -29.97 21.60
CA PRO A 399 -17.44 -31.01 22.63
C PRO A 399 -17.22 -32.45 22.14
N ALA A 400 -17.23 -32.72 20.83
CA ALA A 400 -17.22 -34.08 20.33
C ALA A 400 -16.36 -34.40 19.12
N THR A 401 -15.62 -33.42 18.60
CA THR A 401 -14.53 -33.73 17.68
C THR A 401 -13.27 -33.98 18.51
N ASN A 402 -12.86 -35.24 18.64
CA ASN A 402 -11.62 -35.56 19.36
C ASN A 402 -10.36 -35.20 18.55
N ASN A 403 -10.42 -35.21 17.21
CA ASN A 403 -9.21 -35.05 16.37
C ASN A 403 -9.26 -33.91 15.33
N SER A 404 -10.40 -33.25 15.08
CA SER A 404 -10.50 -32.15 14.09
C SER A 404 -10.84 -30.83 14.78
N LEU A 405 -10.04 -29.79 14.49
CA LEU A 405 -10.25 -28.41 14.93
C LEU A 405 -10.76 -27.58 13.74
N PRO A 406 -12.08 -27.36 13.62
CA PRO A 406 -12.59 -26.47 12.58
C PRO A 406 -11.97 -25.07 12.73
N ASN A 407 -11.58 -24.48 11.61
CA ASN A 407 -10.90 -23.19 11.56
C ASN A 407 -11.65 -22.17 10.71
N THR A 408 -11.82 -20.95 11.23
CA THR A 408 -12.41 -19.81 10.52
C THR A 408 -11.41 -18.72 10.30
N THR A 409 -11.27 -18.24 9.06
CA THR A 409 -10.36 -17.14 8.73
C THR A 409 -11.14 -15.86 8.50
N CYS A 410 -10.89 -14.86 9.34
CA CYS A 410 -11.41 -13.51 9.15
C CYS A 410 -10.34 -12.63 8.47
N HIS A 411 -10.71 -11.93 7.40
CA HIS A 411 -9.82 -11.05 6.62
C HIS A 411 -10.08 -9.59 6.95
N ILE A 412 -9.19 -8.94 7.70
CA ILE A 412 -9.38 -7.57 8.17
C ILE A 412 -8.45 -6.64 7.41
N PRO A 413 -8.94 -5.65 6.65
CA PRO A 413 -8.10 -4.64 6.03
C PRO A 413 -7.28 -3.86 7.07
N VAL A 414 -5.99 -3.69 6.81
CA VAL A 414 -5.04 -2.97 7.68
C VAL A 414 -4.37 -1.86 6.91
N ARG A 415 -4.12 -0.73 7.59
CA ARG A 415 -3.31 0.36 7.04
C ARG A 415 -2.02 0.47 7.82
N LEU A 416 -0.91 0.27 7.13
CA LEU A 416 0.42 0.53 7.68
C LEU A 416 0.75 2.00 7.44
N LEU A 417 1.16 2.68 8.52
CA LEU A 417 1.51 4.08 8.52
C LEU A 417 2.99 4.21 8.87
N TYR A 418 3.66 5.19 8.27
CA TYR A 418 4.99 5.59 8.68
C TYR A 418 4.86 6.82 9.57
N THR A 419 5.30 6.72 10.82
CA THR A 419 5.33 7.86 11.76
C THR A 419 6.76 8.11 12.22
N ARG A 420 7.06 9.37 12.53
CA ARG A 420 8.26 9.70 13.29
C ARG A 420 8.04 9.30 14.75
N ASN A 421 9.09 8.81 15.41
CA ASN A 421 9.11 8.70 16.87
C ASN A 421 9.09 10.13 17.45
N GLU A 422 7.91 10.69 17.61
CA GLU A 422 7.73 11.86 18.46
C GLU A 422 7.58 11.33 19.89
N PRO A 423 8.41 11.76 20.86
CA PRO A 423 8.17 11.46 22.26
C PRO A 423 6.77 11.96 22.62
N SER A 424 5.92 11.01 23.00
CA SER A 424 4.48 11.14 23.19
C SER A 424 4.06 12.40 23.96
N MET A 425 3.36 13.30 23.28
CA MET A 425 2.38 14.20 23.90
C MET A 425 0.98 13.88 23.35
N ILE A 426 0.44 12.73 23.74
CA ILE A 426 -1.02 12.55 23.79
C ILE A 426 -1.34 11.91 25.14
N SER A 427 -1.46 12.78 26.13
CA SER A 427 -2.20 12.51 27.36
C SER A 427 -3.68 12.47 27.02
N SER A 428 -4.35 11.39 27.48
CA SER A 428 -5.77 11.33 27.82
C SER A 428 -6.77 11.81 26.76
N GLN A 429 -7.32 10.88 25.96
CA GLN A 429 -8.71 10.98 25.54
C GLN A 429 -9.47 9.70 25.91
N ALA A 430 -10.65 9.96 26.46
CA ALA A 430 -11.47 9.07 27.25
C ALA A 430 -11.94 7.83 26.49
N THR A 431 -12.03 6.72 27.24
CA THR A 431 -12.87 5.57 26.93
C THR A 431 -14.29 6.04 26.57
N PRO A 432 -14.81 5.73 25.38
CA PRO A 432 -16.25 5.83 25.14
C PRO A 432 -16.93 4.70 25.91
N ASP A 433 -17.94 5.03 26.70
CA ASP A 433 -18.84 4.07 27.34
C ASP A 433 -19.44 3.09 26.30
N PRO A 434 -19.70 1.83 26.70
CA PRO A 434 -20.27 0.83 25.81
C PRO A 434 -21.76 1.14 25.59
N LEU A 435 -22.08 1.88 24.53
CA LEU A 435 -23.44 1.88 24.00
C LEU A 435 -23.72 0.49 23.41
N GLY A 436 -24.64 -0.23 24.06
CA GLY A 436 -25.16 -1.51 23.60
C GLY A 436 -25.62 -1.41 22.16
N VAL A 437 -24.98 -2.19 21.30
CA VAL A 437 -25.43 -2.37 19.92
C VAL A 437 -26.55 -3.39 19.97
N ASP A 438 -27.77 -2.90 19.82
CA ASP A 438 -28.97 -3.73 19.69
C ASP A 438 -28.90 -4.47 18.35
N PHE A 439 -28.85 -5.80 18.41
CA PHE A 439 -28.85 -6.68 17.25
C PHE A 439 -30.31 -6.87 16.79
N ASP A 440 -30.87 -5.88 16.09
CA ASP A 440 -32.19 -6.05 15.47
C ASP A 440 -32.05 -6.44 13.99
N ASP A 441 -32.33 -7.71 13.68
CA ASP A 441 -32.29 -8.29 12.33
C ASP A 441 -33.34 -7.66 11.38
N THR A 442 -34.27 -6.83 11.88
CA THR A 442 -35.32 -6.15 11.09
C THR A 442 -34.78 -5.05 10.16
N LYS A 443 -33.60 -4.49 10.46
CA LYS A 443 -32.99 -3.45 9.62
C LYS A 443 -32.42 -3.97 8.30
N PHE A 444 -32.17 -5.29 8.21
CA PHE A 444 -31.66 -5.94 7.01
C PHE A 444 -32.76 -6.19 5.95
N GLU A 445 -33.99 -6.49 6.37
CA GLU A 445 -35.10 -6.71 5.43
C GLU A 445 -35.55 -5.39 4.75
N TYR A 446 -35.54 -4.28 5.48
CA TYR A 446 -35.87 -2.97 4.92
C TYR A 446 -34.86 -2.50 3.85
N GLN A 447 -33.59 -2.92 3.95
CA GLN A 447 -32.56 -2.58 2.97
C GLN A 447 -32.56 -3.49 1.73
N GLN A 448 -33.01 -4.74 1.84
CA GLN A 448 -33.23 -5.59 0.65
C GLN A 448 -34.44 -5.16 -0.18
N GLN A 449 -35.49 -4.62 0.43
CA GLN A 449 -36.65 -4.10 -0.31
C GLN A 449 -36.37 -2.80 -1.07
N LEU A 450 -35.46 -1.94 -0.59
CA LEU A 450 -35.05 -0.72 -1.31
C LEU A 450 -34.23 -0.99 -2.58
N THR A 451 -33.64 -2.18 -2.73
CA THR A 451 -32.98 -2.65 -3.96
C THR A 451 -33.93 -3.16 -5.05
N GLN A 452 -35.24 -3.20 -4.81
CA GLN A 452 -36.24 -3.59 -5.82
C GLN A 452 -37.13 -2.43 -6.32
N LEU A 453 -36.87 -1.18 -5.90
CA LEU A 453 -37.53 -0.04 -6.51
C LEU A 453 -36.86 0.27 -7.87
N PRO A 454 -37.65 0.46 -8.95
CA PRO A 454 -37.10 0.86 -10.24
C PRO A 454 -36.36 2.20 -10.10
N ALA A 455 -35.35 2.39 -10.94
CA ALA A 455 -34.51 3.57 -10.95
C ALA A 455 -35.37 4.84 -11.05
N TYR A 456 -34.92 5.90 -10.36
CA TYR A 456 -35.52 7.24 -10.34
C TYR A 456 -35.58 7.95 -11.71
N SER A 457 -35.25 7.24 -12.81
CA SER A 457 -35.41 7.69 -14.19
C SER A 457 -36.82 7.48 -14.76
N ASP A 458 -37.65 6.65 -14.15
CA ASP A 458 -38.95 6.26 -14.74
C ASP A 458 -40.16 7.04 -14.17
N VAL A 459 -39.93 8.05 -13.32
CA VAL A 459 -41.00 8.89 -12.72
C VAL A 459 -41.15 10.25 -13.41
N ILE A 460 -40.28 10.62 -14.36
CA ILE A 460 -40.39 11.89 -15.13
C ILE A 460 -40.74 11.64 -16.61
N ALA A 461 -41.56 10.62 -16.88
CA ALA A 461 -42.18 10.42 -18.20
C ALA A 461 -43.72 10.57 -18.18
N GLY A 462 -44.30 10.99 -17.05
CA GLY A 462 -45.75 11.13 -16.89
C GLY A 462 -46.24 12.55 -16.55
N LEU A 463 -45.38 13.58 -16.65
CA LEU A 463 -45.72 14.97 -16.32
C LEU A 463 -45.18 15.99 -17.36
N ILE A 464 -45.26 15.64 -18.65
CA ILE A 464 -45.27 16.60 -19.76
C ILE A 464 -46.47 16.29 -20.64
#